data_AF-A0AAT9HMJ1-F1
#
_entry.id   AF-A0AAT9HMJ1-F1
#
_cell.length_a   1.000
_cell.length_b   1.000
_cell.length_c   1.000
_cell.angle_alpha   90.00
_cell.angle_beta   90.00
_cell.angle_gamma   90.00
#
_symmetry.space_group_name_H-M   'P 1'
#
loop_
_entity.id
_entity.type
_entity.pdbx_description
1 polymer ?
#
loop_
_entity_poly.entity_id
_entity_poly.type
_entity_poly.pdbx_seq_one_letter_code
_entity_poly.pdbx_strand_id
1 'polypeptide(L)' 'MASASNQTRIAEACAAGARKLGVTTPAGARLENTSQFLRHVIDDLVRSAEHWHEVYSTRPRQTSETD' A
#
# COMPACT_ATOMS: atom_id res chain seq x y z
N MET A 1 5.40 7.05 -3.98
CA MET A 1 4.51 7.56 -2.92
C MET A 1 5.16 7.41 -1.55
N ALA A 2 5.67 8.49 -0.94
CA ALA A 2 6.45 8.41 0.31
C ALA A 2 5.66 7.82 1.51
N SER A 3 4.34 8.08 1.58
CA SER A 3 3.46 7.51 2.62
C SER A 3 3.34 5.97 2.51
N ALA A 4 3.20 5.44 1.28
CA ALA A 4 3.15 4.00 1.04
C ALA A 4 4.46 3.32 1.48
N SER A 5 5.61 3.92 1.17
CA SER A 5 6.93 3.40 1.58
C SER A 5 7.12 3.33 3.09
N ASN A 6 6.58 4.28 3.87
CA ASN A 6 6.63 4.22 5.34
C ASN A 6 5.78 3.05 5.86
N GLN A 7 4.55 2.90 5.34
CA GLN A 7 3.66 1.82 5.73
C GLN A 7 4.24 0.44 5.37
N THR A 8 4.98 0.32 4.26
CA THR A 8 5.68 -0.92 3.89
C THR A 8 6.70 -1.32 4.96
N ARG A 9 7.47 -0.36 5.49
CA ARG A 9 8.45 -0.62 6.57
C ARG A 9 7.77 -1.10 7.85
N ILE A 10 6.59 -0.59 8.17
CA ILE A 10 5.79 -1.05 9.31
C ILE A 10 5.35 -2.51 9.09
N ALA A 11 4.84 -2.83 7.90
CA ALA A 11 4.46 -4.20 7.55
C ALA A 11 5.66 -5.17 7.64
N GLU A 12 6.85 -4.75 7.20
CA GLU A 12 8.10 -5.51 7.32
C GLU A 12 8.52 -5.72 8.79
N ALA A 13 8.42 -4.67 9.62
CA ALA A 13 8.71 -4.75 11.04
C ALA A 13 7.77 -5.74 11.75
N CYS A 14 6.48 -5.73 11.41
CA CYS A 14 5.51 -6.72 11.89
C CYS A 14 5.90 -8.14 11.49
N ALA A 15 6.24 -8.40 10.22
CA ALA A 15 6.69 -9.72 9.77
C ALA A 15 7.98 -10.18 10.48
N ALA A 16 8.93 -9.27 10.69
CA ALA A 16 10.15 -9.58 11.42
C ALA A 16 9.86 -9.92 12.90
N GLY A 17 8.94 -9.18 13.53
CA GLY A 17 8.48 -9.47 14.88
C GLY A 17 7.74 -10.81 14.98
N ALA A 18 6.89 -11.14 14.01
CA ALA A 18 6.19 -12.41 13.94
C ALA A 18 7.16 -13.60 13.90
N ARG A 19 8.21 -13.51 13.07
CA ARG A 19 9.27 -14.53 13.01
C ARG A 19 10.05 -14.68 14.32
N LYS A 20 10.36 -13.56 14.99
CA LYS A 20 11.07 -13.57 16.28
C LYS A 20 10.24 -14.18 17.41
N LEU A 21 8.94 -13.90 17.44
CA LEU A 21 8.03 -14.42 18.47
C LEU A 21 7.52 -15.83 18.17
N GLY A 22 7.63 -16.27 16.92
CA GLY A 22 7.06 -17.54 16.46
C GLY A 22 5.56 -17.41 16.17
N VAL A 23 5.14 -17.84 14.98
CA VAL A 23 3.76 -17.71 14.49
C VAL A 23 2.74 -18.55 15.26
N THR A 24 3.21 -19.52 16.05
CA THR A 24 2.38 -20.34 16.94
C THR A 24 2.04 -19.63 18.25
N THR A 25 2.71 -18.51 18.56
CA THR A 25 2.37 -17.69 19.72
C THR A 25 1.25 -16.71 19.37
N PRO A 26 0.36 -16.35 20.33
CA PRO A 26 -0.68 -15.36 20.08
C PRO A 26 -0.13 -14.00 19.61
N ALA A 27 1.03 -13.60 20.12
CA ALA A 27 1.67 -12.34 19.73
C ALA A 27 2.28 -12.42 18.31
N GLY A 28 2.94 -13.53 17.97
CA GLY A 28 3.47 -13.75 16.63
C GLY A 28 2.38 -13.82 15.56
N ALA A 29 1.28 -14.54 15.83
CA ALA A 29 0.13 -14.62 14.93
C ALA A 29 -0.51 -13.25 14.65
N ARG A 30 -0.64 -12.39 15.67
CA ARG A 30 -1.15 -11.03 15.49
C ARG A 30 -0.24 -10.18 14.60
N LEU A 31 1.07 -10.25 14.81
CA LEU A 31 2.02 -9.49 13.99
C LEU A 31 2.04 -9.98 12.53
N GLU A 32 1.88 -11.28 12.31
CA GLU A 32 1.77 -11.84 10.96
C GLU A 32 0.51 -11.31 10.26
N ASN A 33 -0.65 -11.41 10.92
CA ASN A 33 -1.91 -10.89 10.38
C ASN A 33 -1.83 -9.39 10.08
N THR A 34 -1.24 -8.60 10.97
CA THR A 34 -1.04 -7.17 10.75
C THR A 34 -0.13 -6.90 9.55
N SER A 35 0.96 -7.66 9.40
CA SER A 35 1.85 -7.53 8.25
C SER A 35 1.11 -7.78 6.92
N GLN A 36 0.36 -8.88 6.85
CA GLN A 36 -0.42 -9.25 5.67
C GLN A 36 -1.49 -8.20 5.35
N PHE A 37 -2.26 -7.77 6.35
CA PHE A 37 -3.27 -6.73 6.19
C PHE A 37 -2.66 -5.44 5.62
N LEU A 38 -1.58 -4.96 6.22
CA LEU A 38 -0.94 -3.72 5.77
C LEU A 38 -0.42 -3.86 4.34
N ARG A 39 0.18 -4.99 3.96
CA ARG A 39 0.61 -5.24 2.57
C ARG A 39 -0.54 -5.12 1.58
N HIS A 40 -1.67 -5.76 1.86
CA HIS A 40 -2.83 -5.69 0.98
C HIS A 40 -3.36 -4.26 0.82
N VAL A 41 -3.52 -3.55 1.93
CA VAL A 41 -4.03 -2.16 1.90
C VAL A 41 -3.09 -1.21 1.18
N ILE A 42 -1.77 -1.35 1.38
CA ILE A 42 -0.77 -0.53 0.70
C ILE A 42 -0.80 -0.81 -0.81
N ASP A 43 -0.84 -2.08 -1.20
CA ASP A 43 -0.88 -2.49 -2.60
C ASP A 43 -2.14 -1.97 -3.30
N ASP A 44 -3.31 -2.06 -2.65
CA ASP A 44 -4.56 -1.51 -3.16
C ASP A 44 -4.50 0.01 -3.30
N LEU A 45 -3.93 0.70 -2.31
CA LEU A 45 -3.75 2.14 -2.35
C LEU A 45 -2.83 2.57 -3.50
N VAL A 46 -1.72 1.85 -3.70
CA VAL A 46 -0.76 2.14 -4.77
C VAL A 46 -1.42 1.96 -6.13
N ARG A 47 -2.10 0.82 -6.36
CA ARG A 47 -2.83 0.56 -7.61
C ARG A 47 -3.90 1.61 -7.88
N SER A 48 -4.66 1.99 -6.85
CA SER A 48 -5.70 3.01 -6.98
C SER A 48 -5.10 4.37 -7.34
N ALA A 49 -4.00 4.77 -6.69
CA ALA A 49 -3.32 6.02 -6.99
C ALA A 49 -2.74 6.04 -8.40
N GLU A 50 -2.14 4.94 -8.86
CA GLU A 50 -1.64 4.78 -10.23
C GLU A 50 -2.78 4.89 -11.25
N HIS A 51 -3.88 4.16 -11.03
CA HIS A 51 -5.05 4.20 -11.89
C HIS A 51 -5.63 5.61 -12.05
N TRP A 52 -5.87 6.30 -10.93
CA TRP A 52 -6.43 7.65 -10.99
C TRP A 52 -5.43 8.66 -11.56
N HIS A 53 -4.14 8.48 -11.31
CA HIS A 53 -3.11 9.31 -11.94
C HIS A 53 -3.17 9.23 -13.47
N GLU A 54 -3.31 8.03 -14.03
CA GLU A 54 -3.49 7.83 -15.47
C GLU A 54 -4.76 8.49 -15.99
N VAL A 55 -5.91 8.27 -15.33
CA VAL A 55 -7.20 8.87 -15.73
C VAL A 55 -7.13 10.40 -15.79
N TYR A 56 -6.54 11.04 -14.78
CA TYR A 56 -6.45 12.49 -14.74
C TYR A 56 -5.32 13.06 -15.61
N SER A 57 -4.23 12.32 -15.83
CA SER A 57 -3.10 12.77 -16.66
C SER A 57 -3.35 12.60 -18.16
N THR A 58 -4.20 11.66 -18.56
CA THR A 58 -4.57 11.42 -19.96
C THR A 58 -5.78 12.24 -20.42
N ARG A 59 -6.39 13.06 -19.54
CA ARG A 59 -7.46 13.97 -19.92
C ARG A 59 -6.92 14.93 -20.99
N PRO A 60 -7.46 14.93 -22.23
CA PRO A 60 -7.02 15.88 -23.24
C PRO A 60 -7.22 17.29 -22.70
N ARG A 61 -6.17 18.12 -22.74
CA ARG A 61 -6.32 19.57 -22.69
C ARG A 61 -7.40 19.88 -23.70
N GLN A 62 -8.58 20.31 -23.25
CA GLN A 62 -9.64 20.72 -24.15
C GLN A 62 -9.00 21.73 -25.07
N THR A 63 -8.82 21.34 -26.33
CA THR A 63 -8.54 22.27 -27.41
C THR A 63 -9.72 23.20 -27.38
N SER A 64 -9.50 24.40 -26.86
CA SER A 64 -10.36 25.54 -27.10
C SER A 64 -10.41 25.72 -28.61
N GLU A 65 -11.33 25.01 -29.23
CA GLU A 65 -11.81 25.26 -30.57
C GLU A 65 -12.88 26.33 -30.36
N THR A 66 -12.43 27.59 -30.40
CA THR A 66 -13.31 28.74 -30.51
C THR A 66 -12.94 29.41 -31.82
N ASP A 67 -13.89 29.26 -32.75
CA ASP A 67 -14.10 30.03 -33.99
C ASP A 67 -14.03 31.55 -33.73
#